data_AF-A0A3D3ICT9-F1
#
_entry.id   AF-A0A3D3ICT9-F1
#
_cell.length_a   1.000
_cell.length_b   1.000
_cell.length_c   1.000
_cell.angle_alpha   90.00
_cell.angle_beta   90.00
_cell.angle_gamma   90.00
#
_symmetry.space_group_name_H-M   'P 1'
#
loop_
_entity.id
_entity.type
_entity.pdbx_description
1 polymer ?
#
loop_
_entity_poly.entity_id
_entity_poly.type
_entity_poly.pdbx_seq_one_letter_code
_entity_poly.pdbx_strand_id
1 'polypeptide(L)' 'MYYTNDTTLFLNGKFVKAADAKTDLFSQTLHYGYGVFEGIRAYQTVNGVKIFKAREHYERLLRSASLVGIPL' A
#
# COMPACT_ATOMS: atom_id res chain seq x y z
N MET A 1 -11.49 -13.71 -4.04
CA MET A 1 -10.49 -12.83 -3.39
C MET A 1 -9.85 -11.97 -4.48
N TYR A 2 -9.43 -10.74 -4.19
CA TYR A 2 -8.84 -9.84 -5.20
C TYR A 2 -7.35 -10.13 -5.48
N TYR A 3 -6.76 -11.12 -4.81
CA TYR A 3 -5.39 -11.60 -5.01
C TYR A 3 -5.35 -13.13 -5.08
N THR A 4 -4.22 -13.65 -5.55
CA THR A 4 -3.87 -15.09 -5.66
C THR A 4 -2.49 -15.33 -5.03
N ASN A 5 -2.09 -16.61 -4.86
CA ASN A 5 -0.75 -16.96 -4.40
C ASN A 5 0.37 -16.43 -5.30
N ASP A 6 0.09 -16.26 -6.59
CA ASP A 6 1.04 -15.73 -7.57
C ASP A 6 1.13 -14.19 -7.56
N THR A 7 0.23 -13.52 -6.83
CA THR A 7 0.21 -12.06 -6.74
C THR A 7 1.51 -11.56 -6.11
N THR A 8 2.17 -10.63 -6.79
CA THR A 8 3.37 -9.98 -6.30
C THR A 8 2.97 -8.74 -5.49
N LEU A 9 3.53 -8.61 -4.30
CA LEU A 9 3.37 -7.47 -3.41
C LEU A 9 4.71 -6.74 -3.26
N PHE A 10 4.66 -5.43 -3.02
CA PHE A 10 5.82 -4.66 -2.58
C PHE A 10 5.72 -4.46 -1.07
N LEU A 11 6.67 -5.01 -0.32
CA LEU A 11 6.69 -5.00 1.15
C LEU A 11 8.11 -4.66 1.63
N ASN A 12 8.24 -3.56 2.38
CA ASN A 12 9.49 -3.11 3.01
C ASN A 12 10.71 -3.10 2.06
N GLY A 13 10.53 -2.49 0.88
CA GLY A 13 11.61 -2.33 -0.11
C GLY A 13 11.82 -3.54 -1.03
N LYS A 14 11.03 -4.61 -0.92
CA LYS A 14 11.21 -5.84 -1.70
C LYS A 14 9.91 -6.30 -2.36
N PHE A 15 10.03 -6.95 -3.52
CA PHE A 15 8.93 -7.69 -4.12
C PHE A 15 8.85 -9.09 -3.54
N VAL A 16 7.68 -9.49 -3.04
CA VAL A 16 7.41 -10.80 -2.42
C VAL A 16 6.13 -11.40 -3.00
N LYS A 17 5.92 -12.71 -2.85
CA LYS A 17 4.63 -13.33 -3.18
C LYS A 17 3.64 -13.11 -2.05
N ALA A 18 2.36 -12.97 -2.39
CA ALA A 18 1.29 -12.78 -1.41
C ALA A 18 1.24 -13.92 -0.38
N ALA A 19 1.56 -15.15 -0.79
CA ALA A 19 1.64 -16.31 0.11
C ALA A 19 2.76 -16.20 1.16
N ASP A 20 3.83 -15.45 0.87
CA ASP A 20 4.99 -15.29 1.74
C ASP A 20 4.91 -14.03 2.62
N ALA A 21 3.96 -13.13 2.34
CA ALA A 21 3.81 -11.89 3.09
C ALA A 21 3.21 -12.17 4.48
N LYS A 22 3.93 -11.77 5.52
CA LYS A 22 3.52 -11.92 6.93
C LYS A 22 3.58 -10.58 7.64
N THR A 23 2.75 -10.43 8.66
CA THR A 23 2.75 -9.28 9.57
C THR A 23 2.81 -9.76 11.02
N ASP A 24 3.19 -8.87 11.93
CA ASP A 24 3.17 -9.15 13.36
C ASP A 24 1.73 -9.10 13.90
N LEU A 25 1.33 -10.19 14.58
CA LEU A 25 0.02 -10.33 15.21
C LEU A 25 -0.15 -9.42 16.44
N PHE A 26 0.94 -8.82 16.96
CA PHE A 26 0.91 -7.85 18.05
C PHE A 26 1.15 -6.40 17.59
N SER A 27 1.10 -6.16 16.27
CA SER A 27 1.31 -4.82 15.72
C SER A 27 0.27 -3.81 16.19
N GLN A 28 0.71 -2.57 16.43
CA GLN A 28 -0.16 -1.46 16.82
C GLN A 28 -1.24 -1.17 15.77
N THR A 29 -0.94 -1.37 14.49
CA THR A 29 -1.89 -1.20 13.40
C THR A 29 -3.07 -2.18 13.52
N LEU A 30 -2.80 -3.45 13.87
CA LEU A 30 -3.86 -4.47 14.00
C LEU A 30 -4.70 -4.26 15.26
N HIS A 31 -4.07 -3.98 16.40
CA HIS A 31 -4.77 -3.90 17.70
C HIS A 31 -5.46 -2.55 17.93
N TYR A 32 -4.89 -1.46 17.43
CA TYR A 32 -5.32 -0.10 17.77
C TYR A 32 -5.63 0.76 16.54
N GLY A 33 -5.55 0.21 15.33
CA GLY A 33 -5.81 0.95 14.09
C GLY A 33 -4.75 2.01 13.78
N TYR A 34 -3.58 1.97 14.42
CA TYR A 34 -2.50 2.92 14.20
C TYR A 34 -1.81 2.67 12.84
N GLY A 35 -2.34 3.26 11.78
CA GLY A 35 -1.83 3.12 10.42
C GLY A 35 -2.54 4.07 9.45
N VAL A 36 -1.93 4.24 8.28
CA VAL A 36 -2.49 5.02 7.16
C VAL A 36 -2.44 4.17 5.89
N PHE A 37 -3.37 4.38 4.97
CA PHE A 37 -3.41 3.66 3.70
C PHE A 37 -3.90 4.56 2.56
N GLU A 38 -3.69 4.10 1.32
CA GLU A 38 -4.18 4.76 0.12
C GLU A 38 -4.95 3.79 -0.77
N GLY A 39 -5.88 4.34 -1.55
CA GLY A 39 -6.60 3.63 -2.59
C GLY A 39 -6.31 4.28 -3.94
N ILE A 40 -5.51 3.63 -4.77
CA ILE A 40 -5.08 4.16 -6.07
C ILE A 40 -5.58 3.23 -7.18
N ARG A 41 -6.08 3.81 -8.28
CA ARG A 41 -6.56 3.05 -9.44
C ARG A 41 -5.60 3.20 -10.62
N ALA A 42 -5.42 2.10 -11.33
CA ALA A 42 -4.78 2.05 -12.63
C ALA A 42 -5.81 1.71 -13.70
N TYR A 43 -5.68 2.32 -14.87
CA TYR A 43 -6.60 2.15 -15.99
C TYR A 43 -5.82 1.78 -17.24
N GLN A 44 -6.37 0.86 -18.03
CA GLN A 44 -5.89 0.60 -19.37
C GLN A 44 -6.23 1.81 -20.25
N THR A 45 -5.22 2.37 -20.91
CA THR A 45 -5.40 3.44 -21.91
C THR A 45 -4.89 2.96 -23.27
N VAL A 46 -5.12 3.76 -24.32
CA VAL A 46 -4.54 3.50 -25.66
C VAL A 46 -3.00 3.47 -25.63
N ASN A 47 -2.38 4.12 -24.63
CA ASN A 47 -0.93 4.20 -24.45
C ASN A 47 -0.43 3.33 -23.28
N GLY A 48 -1.13 2.23 -23.00
CA GLY A 48 -0.82 1.30 -21.91
C GLY A 48 -1.47 1.66 -20.58
N VAL A 49 -1.15 0.89 -19.54
CA VAL A 49 -1.69 1.10 -18.19
C VAL A 49 -1.15 2.39 -17.60
N LYS A 50 -2.04 3.24 -17.07
CA LYS A 50 -1.68 4.49 -16.39
C LYS A 50 -2.32 4.52 -15.00
N ILE A 51 -1.56 5.02 -14.02
CA ILE A 51 -2.04 5.25 -12.66
C ILE A 51 -2.65 6.65 -12.59
N PHE A 52 -3.89 6.76 -12.13
CA PHE A 52 -4.56 8.06 -12.01
C PHE A 52 -4.06 8.80 -10.76
N LYS A 53 -3.54 10.02 -10.94
CA LYS A 53 -3.08 10.91 -9.85
C LYS A 53 -2.08 10.27 -8.86
N ALA A 54 -1.14 9.48 -9.37
CA ALA A 54 -0.20 8.72 -8.55
C ALA A 54 0.57 9.58 -7.54
N ARG A 55 1.03 10.76 -7.97
CA ARG A 55 1.80 11.69 -7.14
C ARG A 55 0.96 12.26 -6.01
N GLU A 56 -0.26 12.70 -6.31
CA GLU A 56 -1.16 13.30 -5.34
C GLU A 56 -1.61 12.29 -4.28
N HIS A 57 -1.84 11.03 -4.66
CA HIS A 57 -2.08 9.95 -3.71
C HIS A 57 -0.86 9.72 -2.80
N TYR A 58 0.35 9.71 -3.35
CA TYR A 58 1.57 9.55 -2.55
C TYR A 58 1.81 10.71 -1.59
N GLU A 59 1.65 11.95 -2.04
CA GLU A 59 1.75 13.15 -1.19
C GLU A 59 0.71 13.12 -0.07
N ARG A 60 -0.52 12.65 -0.35
CA ARG A 60 -1.56 12.46 0.68
C ARG A 60 -1.18 11.37 1.68
N LEU A 61 -0.57 10.26 1.25
CA LEU A 61 -0.08 9.21 2.15
C LEU A 61 0.95 9.77 3.14
N LEU A 62 1.96 10.51 2.64
CA LEU A 62 2.99 11.13 3.48
C LEU A 62 2.39 12.14 4.45
N ARG A 63 1.44 12.96 3.98
CA ARG A 63 0.72 13.91 4.83
C ARG A 63 -0.09 13.19 5.92
N SER A 64 -0.79 12.12 5.58
CA SER A 64 -1.55 11.32 6.55
C SER A 64 -0.63 10.73 7.61
N ALA A 65 0.50 10.13 7.21
CA ALA A 65 1.50 9.60 8.15
C ALA A 65 2.00 10.69 9.11
N SER A 66 2.33 11.87 8.59
CA SER A 66 2.75 13.03 9.41
C SER A 66 1.67 13.48 10.39
N LEU A 67 0.39 13.54 9.99
CA LEU A 67 -0.71 13.99 10.86
C LEU A 67 -0.98 13.05 12.04
N VAL A 68 -0.70 11.75 11.88
CA VAL A 68 -0.84 10.76 12.96
C VAL A 68 0.49 10.43 13.65
N GLY A 69 1.58 11.14 13.30
CA GLY A 69 2.89 10.98 13.92
C GLY A 69 3.63 9.68 13.56
N ILE A 70 3.33 9.06 12.43
CA ILE A 70 4.09 7.88 11.94
C ILE A 70 5.40 8.38 11.28
N PRO A 71 6.57 7.91 11.73
CA PRO A 71 7.84 8.25 11.10
C PRO A 71 7.97 7.59 9.72
N LEU A 72 8.63 8.30 8.79
CA LEU A 72 8.90 7.85 7.43
C LEU A 72 10.24 7.12 7.31
#